data_AF-B8KFD4-F1
#
_entry.id   AF-B8KFD4-F1
#
_cell.length_a   1.000
_cell.length_b   1.000
_cell.length_c   1.000
_cell.angle_alpha   90.00
_cell.angle_beta   90.00
_cell.angle_gamma   90.00
#
_symmetry.space_group_name_H-M   'P 1'
#
loop_
_entity.id
_entity.type
_entity.pdbx_description
1 polymer ?
#
loop_
_entity_poly.entity_id
_entity_poly.type
_entity_poly.pdbx_seq_one_letter_code
_entity_poly.pdbx_strand_id
1 'polypeptide(L)' 'MQRFIDLANQMKDEGVPVNVVSWSLMTASGIYSTYSVTGNSGGLNPSGIDKVADAYKQNLTNIQALKKAQDEQKKAGN' A
#
# COMPACT_ATOMS: atom_id res chain seq x y z
N MET A 1 0.36 8.69 5.63
CA MET A 1 -0.10 8.36 4.27
C MET A 1 0.36 9.40 3.25
N GLN A 2 -0.04 10.66 3.35
CA GLN A 2 0.32 11.70 2.37
C GLN A 2 1.83 11.80 2.12
N ARG A 3 2.65 11.84 3.17
CA ARG A 3 4.13 11.85 3.06
C ARG A 3 4.72 10.69 2.25
N PHE A 4 4.12 9.49 2.29
CA PHE A 4 4.59 8.35 1.48
C PHE A 4 4.20 8.52 0.01
N ILE A 5 3.02 9.09 -0.26
CA ILE A 5 2.55 9.39 -1.60
C ILE A 5 3.37 10.52 -2.22
N ASP A 6 3.69 11.55 -1.44
CA ASP A 6 4.52 12.68 -1.90
C ASP A 6 5.92 12.19 -2.28
N LEU A 7 6.55 11.36 -1.45
CA LEU A 7 7.84 10.75 -1.76
C LEU A 7 7.77 9.86 -3.03
N ALA A 8 6.73 9.04 -3.15
CA ALA A 8 6.54 8.19 -4.33
C ALA A 8 6.34 9.02 -5.61
N ASN A 9 5.61 10.12 -5.51
CA ASN A 9 5.42 11.06 -6.62
C ASN A 9 6.74 11.75 -6.99
N GLN A 10 7.52 12.19 -5.99
CA GLN A 10 8.84 12.78 -6.22
C GLN A 10 9.77 11.79 -6.93
N MET A 11 9.85 10.53 -6.48
CA MET A 11 10.67 9.51 -7.15
C MET A 11 10.26 9.31 -8.62
N LYS A 12 8.95 9.28 -8.89
CA LYS A 12 8.43 9.21 -10.25
C LYS A 12 8.81 10.45 -11.07
N ASP A 13 8.71 11.65 -10.48
CA ASP A 13 9.08 12.92 -11.13
C ASP A 13 10.60 13.01 -11.40
N GLU A 14 11.42 12.35 -10.59
CA GLU A 14 12.86 12.16 -10.79
C GLU A 14 13.21 11.13 -11.89
N GLY A 15 12.21 10.53 -12.53
CA GLY A 15 12.38 9.59 -13.64
C GLY A 15 12.44 8.12 -13.21
N VAL A 16 12.19 7.79 -11.95
CA VAL A 16 12.09 6.39 -11.51
C VAL A 16 10.82 5.78 -12.12
N PRO A 17 10.92 4.63 -12.81
CA PRO A 17 9.76 3.97 -13.39
C PRO A 17 8.67 3.67 -12.33
N VAL A 18 7.41 3.93 -12.67
CA VAL A 18 6.27 3.78 -11.73
C VAL A 18 6.18 2.37 -11.15
N ASN A 19 6.47 1.33 -11.95
CA ASN A 19 6.50 -0.05 -11.49
C ASN A 19 7.59 -0.29 -10.44
N VAL A 20 8.73 0.39 -10.56
CA VAL A 20 9.82 0.34 -9.57
C VAL A 20 9.38 1.05 -8.29
N VAL A 21 8.81 2.25 -8.38
CA VAL A 21 8.27 2.97 -7.20
C VAL A 21 7.21 2.12 -6.48
N SER A 22 6.29 1.51 -7.22
CA SER A 22 5.26 0.62 -6.67
C SER A 22 5.87 -0.59 -5.95
N TRP A 23 6.87 -1.24 -6.57
CA TRP A 23 7.58 -2.36 -5.96
C TRP A 23 8.34 -1.94 -4.70
N SER A 24 8.99 -0.78 -4.70
CA SER A 24 9.68 -0.24 -3.53
C SER A 24 8.72 0.05 -2.37
N LEU A 25 7.54 0.61 -2.65
CA LEU A 25 6.51 0.84 -1.63
C LEU A 25 6.02 -0.48 -1.02
N MET A 26 5.80 -1.50 -1.86
CA MET A 26 5.40 -2.83 -1.40
C MET A 26 6.46 -3.46 -0.51
N THR A 27 7.74 -3.43 -0.92
CA THR A 27 8.87 -3.94 -0.14
C THR A 27 9.02 -3.19 1.18
N ALA A 28 8.96 -1.87 1.16
CA ALA A 28 9.01 -1.05 2.37
C ALA A 28 7.86 -1.38 3.33
N SER A 29 6.65 -1.59 2.81
CA SER A 29 5.51 -2.04 3.60
C SER A 29 5.77 -3.40 4.24
N GLY A 30 6.28 -4.39 3.49
CA GLY A 30 6.56 -5.72 4.03
C GLY A 30 7.63 -5.72 5.12
N ILE A 31 8.69 -4.92 4.94
CA ILE A 31 9.74 -4.72 5.95
C ILE A 31 9.13 -4.09 7.21
N TYR A 32 8.34 -3.02 7.07
CA TYR A 32 7.71 -2.36 8.21
C TYR A 32 6.69 -3.25 8.93
N SER A 33 5.93 -4.06 8.19
CA SER A 33 5.00 -5.05 8.74
C SER A 33 5.72 -6.15 9.52
N THR A 34 6.94 -6.50 9.13
CA THR A 34 7.77 -7.41 9.92
C THR A 34 8.13 -6.77 11.25
N TYR A 35 8.68 -5.55 11.24
CA TYR A 35 9.00 -4.80 12.45
C TYR A 35 7.81 -4.61 13.39
N SER A 36 6.62 -4.31 12.86
CA SER A 36 5.44 -4.03 13.70
C SER A 36 4.91 -5.27 14.43
N VAL A 37 5.16 -6.47 13.92
CA VAL A 37 4.64 -7.73 14.48
C VAL A 37 5.67 -8.41 15.39
N THR A 38 6.95 -8.35 15.06
CA THR A 38 8.01 -9.11 15.74
C THR A 38 9.04 -8.23 16.46
N GLY A 39 8.94 -6.91 16.35
CA GLY A 39 9.97 -5.99 16.85
C GLY A 39 11.26 -6.07 16.04
N ASN A 40 12.40 -5.81 16.68
CA ASN A 40 13.69 -5.64 16.00
C ASN A 40 14.43 -6.95 15.68
N SER A 41 13.87 -8.10 16.05
CA SER A 41 14.65 -9.35 16.21
C SER A 41 14.07 -10.58 15.52
N GLY A 42 12.99 -10.48 14.74
CA GLY A 42 12.35 -11.65 14.13
C GLY A 42 11.72 -11.41 12.77
N GLY A 43 11.69 -12.45 11.93
CA GLY A 43 10.87 -12.49 10.72
C GLY A 43 9.44 -12.95 11.03
N LEU A 44 8.49 -12.64 10.15
CA LEU A 44 7.14 -13.19 10.25
C LEU A 44 7.19 -14.71 10.09
N ASN A 45 6.47 -15.44 10.96
CA ASN A 45 6.16 -16.85 10.72
C ASN A 45 5.10 -16.95 9.60
N PRO A 46 4.84 -18.16 9.04
CA PRO A 46 3.88 -18.31 7.94
C PRO A 46 2.50 -17.70 8.23
N SER A 47 1.96 -17.91 9.44
CA SER A 47 0.65 -17.33 9.80
C SER A 47 0.68 -15.81 9.95
N GLY A 48 1.82 -15.22 10.29
CA GLY A 48 2.04 -13.78 10.29
C GLY A 48 2.05 -13.19 8.88
N ILE A 49 2.65 -13.89 7.92
CA ILE A 49 2.62 -13.51 6.50
C ILE A 49 1.18 -13.50 6.00
N ASP A 50 0.41 -14.57 6.27
CA ASP A 50 -0.98 -14.67 5.85
C ASP A 50 -1.83 -13.53 6.43
N LYS A 51 -1.68 -13.22 7.71
CA LYS A 51 -2.39 -12.10 8.36
C LYS A 51 -2.08 -10.75 7.72
N VAL A 52 -0.82 -10.48 7.39
CA VAL A 52 -0.42 -9.23 6.73
C VAL A 52 -0.99 -9.17 5.31
N ALA A 53 -0.95 -10.28 4.58
CA ALA A 53 -1.53 -10.36 3.23
C ALA A 53 -3.04 -10.14 3.24
N ASP A 54 -3.76 -10.74 4.19
CA ASP A 54 -5.20 -10.58 4.36
C ASP A 54 -5.57 -9.14 4.73
N ALA A 55 -4.83 -8.53 5.66
CA ALA A 55 -5.02 -7.13 6.02
C ALA A 55 -4.81 -6.19 4.82
N TYR A 56 -3.77 -6.45 4.01
CA TYR A 56 -3.51 -5.68 2.79
C TYR A 56 -4.64 -5.85 1.77
N LYS A 57 -5.12 -7.08 1.56
CA LYS A 57 -6.25 -7.38 0.66
C LYS A 57 -7.53 -6.67 1.09
N GLN A 58 -7.86 -6.68 2.39
CA GLN A 58 -9.01 -5.97 2.94
C GLN A 58 -8.89 -4.46 2.71
N ASN A 59 -7.74 -3.88 3.03
CA ASN A 59 -7.50 -2.45 2.82
C ASN A 59 -7.62 -2.06 1.33
N LEU A 60 -7.01 -2.84 0.43
CA LEU A 60 -7.11 -2.60 -1.01
C LEU A 60 -8.57 -2.69 -1.49
N THR A 61 -9.33 -3.66 -1.01
CA THR A 61 -10.75 -3.82 -1.33
C THR A 61 -11.56 -2.59 -0.92
N ASN A 62 -11.33 -2.08 0.28
CA ASN A 62 -11.98 -0.85 0.77
C ASN A 62 -11.62 0.37 -0.08
N ILE A 63 -10.34 0.52 -0.47
CA ILE A 63 -9.91 1.61 -1.35
C ILE A 63 -10.61 1.55 -2.70
N GLN A 64 -10.73 0.35 -3.31
CA GLN A 64 -11.42 0.20 -4.60
C GLN A 64 -12.92 0.48 -4.48
N ALA A 65 -13.56 0.05 -3.39
CA ALA A 65 -14.97 0.35 -3.14
C ALA A 65 -15.21 1.86 -3.02
N LEU A 66 -14.35 2.58 -2.29
CA LEU A 66 -14.44 4.03 -2.16
C LEU A 66 -14.22 4.76 -3.50
N LYS A 67 -13.23 4.34 -4.30
CA LYS A 67 -13.00 4.90 -5.63
C LYS A 67 -14.22 4.70 -6.54
N LYS A 68 -14.80 3.50 -6.54
CA LYS A 68 -16.00 3.20 -7.31
C LYS A 68 -17.18 4.09 -6.91
N ALA A 69 -17.42 4.27 -5.60
CA ALA A 69 -18.48 5.15 -5.11
C ALA A 69 -18.25 6.61 -5.51
N GLN A 70 -17.01 7.10 -5.48
CA GLN A 70 -16.66 8.45 -5.93
C GLN A 70 -16.89 8.64 -7.44
N ASP A 71 -16.56 7.64 -8.24
CA ASP A 71 -16.78 7.69 -9.70
C ASP A 71 -18.27 7.65 -10.05
N GLU A 72 -19.08 6.88 -9.32
CA GLU A 72 -20.54 6.85 -9.47
C GLU A 72 -21.17 8.20 -9.10
N GLN A 73 -20.73 8.85 -8.02
CA GLN A 73 -21.19 10.19 -7.64
C GLN A 73 -20.82 11.25 -8.68
N LYS A 74 -19.60 11.20 -9.23
CA LYS A 74 -19.17 12.11 -10.31
C LYS A 74 -20.01 11.94 -11.59
N LYS A 75 -20.42 10.71 -11.90
CA LYS A 75 -21.28 10.42 -13.07
C LYS A 75 -22.72 10.85 -12.87
N ALA A 76 -23.24 10.85 -11.64
CA ALA A 76 -24.59 11.27 -11.33
C ALA A 76 -24.77 12.80 -11.21
N GLY A 77 -23.66 13.54 -11.03
CA GLY A 77 -23.64 15.00 -10.95
C GLY A 77 -23.27 15.73 -12.24
N ASN A 78 -23.01 15.01 -13.33
CA ASN A 78 -22.76 15.51 -14.69
C ASN A 78 -23.94 15.15 -15.60
#